data_AF-A0A0A2C6M0-F1
#
_entry.id   AF-A0A0A2C6M0-F1
#
_cell.length_a   1.000
_cell.length_b   1.000
_cell.length_c   1.000
_cell.angle_alpha   90.00
_cell.angle_beta   90.00
_cell.angle_gamma   90.00
#
_symmetry.space_group_name_H-M   'P 1'
#
loop_
_entity.id
_entity.type
_entity.pdbx_description
1 polymer ?
#
loop_
_entity_poly.entity_id
_entity_poly.type
_entity_poly.pdbx_seq_one_letter_code
_entity_poly.pdbx_strand_id
1 'polypeptide(L)'
;MPLLLSGQKFRTDLESFGCLAILSPLEGGAETRLLRRLRASGYQTQITSARGLGDPVVFLTQLHGIRPPHLGHQNVGRNGALGEVQQVIPQLNELLVEEKPLVLWLLEGQVLSKSELLAIHNLCQKEPRIKIVIEMGGARSIKWQPLNEFINKD
;
A
#
# COMPACT_ATOMS: atom_id res chain seq x y z
N MET A 1 18.79 -12.94 -7.17
CA MET A 1 18.66 -12.41 -5.78
C MET A 1 19.81 -12.89 -4.90
N PRO A 2 20.34 -12.08 -3.97
CA PRO A 2 21.36 -12.52 -3.03
C PRO A 2 20.81 -13.58 -2.05
N LEU A 3 21.64 -14.56 -1.69
CA LEU A 3 21.31 -15.63 -0.72
C LEU A 3 21.05 -15.05 0.67
N LEU A 4 21.87 -14.10 1.11
CA LEU A 4 21.76 -13.40 2.38
C LEU A 4 21.19 -12.00 2.16
N LEU A 5 19.91 -11.82 2.46
CA LEU A 5 19.26 -10.51 2.52
C LEU A 5 19.00 -10.18 4.00
N SER A 6 19.85 -9.31 4.57
CA SER A 6 19.70 -8.85 5.96
C SER A 6 18.47 -7.99 6.14
N GLY A 7 18.13 -7.18 5.14
CA GLY A 7 17.03 -6.21 5.19
C GLY A 7 17.33 -4.98 6.07
N GLN A 8 18.53 -4.89 6.66
CA GLN A 8 18.88 -3.80 7.58
C GLN A 8 18.90 -2.44 6.90
N LYS A 9 19.59 -2.33 5.76
CA LYS A 9 19.61 -1.09 4.96
C LYS A 9 18.20 -0.69 4.53
N PHE A 10 17.44 -1.65 4.00
CA PHE A 10 16.05 -1.42 3.60
C PHE A 10 15.18 -0.89 4.74
N ARG A 11 15.30 -1.48 5.94
CA ARG A 11 14.59 -1.02 7.13
C ARG A 11 15.02 0.39 7.55
N THR A 12 16.31 0.67 7.57
CA THR A 12 16.83 2.02 7.91
C THR A 12 16.30 3.06 6.95
N ASP A 13 16.35 2.80 5.64
CA ASP A 13 15.82 3.70 4.62
C ASP A 13 14.30 3.89 4.79
N LEU A 14 13.56 2.80 5.03
CA LEU A 14 12.11 2.87 5.25
C LEU A 14 11.75 3.69 6.49
N GLU A 15 12.54 3.60 7.56
CA GLU A 15 12.35 4.42 8.75
C GLU A 15 12.60 5.90 8.48
N SER A 16 13.68 6.22 7.76
CA SER A 16 14.05 7.60 7.45
C SER A 16 13.08 8.28 6.49
N PHE A 17 12.61 7.58 5.46
CA PHE A 17 11.80 8.18 4.39
C PHE A 17 10.30 8.01 4.57
N GLY A 18 9.87 7.03 5.38
CA GLY A 18 8.46 6.69 5.57
C GLY A 18 7.83 5.95 4.39
N CYS A 19 8.09 6.42 3.17
CA CYS A 19 7.56 5.84 1.95
C CYS A 19 8.65 5.55 0.90
N LEU A 20 8.68 4.33 0.39
CA LEU A 20 9.64 3.85 -0.61
C LEU A 20 8.94 3.40 -1.89
N ALA A 21 9.52 3.80 -3.03
CA ALA A 21 9.25 3.18 -4.31
C ALA A 21 10.25 2.05 -4.55
N ILE A 22 9.77 0.83 -4.78
CA ILE A 22 10.59 -0.35 -5.03
C ILE A 22 10.39 -0.85 -6.47
N LEU A 23 11.49 -1.28 -7.08
CA LEU A 23 11.51 -2.05 -8.31
C LEU A 23 12.00 -3.46 -7.95
N SER A 24 11.10 -4.43 -8.07
CA SER A 24 11.35 -5.83 -7.71
C SER A 24 11.59 -6.69 -8.96
N PRO A 25 12.29 -7.82 -8.82
CA PRO A 25 12.33 -8.83 -9.88
C PRO A 25 10.95 -9.41 -10.16
N LEU A 26 10.60 -9.53 -11.44
CA LEU A 26 9.26 -9.94 -11.88
C LEU A 26 8.95 -11.41 -11.57
N GLU A 27 9.95 -12.22 -11.23
CA GLU A 27 9.76 -13.57 -10.70
C GLU A 27 9.14 -13.60 -9.29
N GLY A 28 9.12 -12.45 -8.60
CA GLY A 28 8.60 -12.31 -7.24
C GLY A 28 9.46 -12.97 -6.15
N GLY A 29 8.98 -12.89 -4.91
CA GLY A 29 9.61 -13.50 -3.72
C GLY A 29 10.54 -12.56 -2.95
N ALA A 30 10.89 -11.41 -3.51
CA ALA A 30 11.62 -10.36 -2.82
C ALA A 30 10.78 -9.72 -1.70
N GLU A 31 9.50 -9.53 -1.97
CA GLU A 31 8.52 -8.81 -1.14
C GLU A 31 8.35 -9.52 0.20
N THR A 32 7.97 -10.79 0.13
CA THR A 32 7.70 -11.62 1.31
C THR A 32 8.95 -11.80 2.16
N ARG A 33 10.14 -11.84 1.54
CA ARG A 33 11.41 -11.93 2.25
C ARG A 33 11.70 -10.65 3.03
N LEU A 34 11.52 -9.47 2.44
CA LEU A 34 11.70 -8.18 3.12
C LEU A 34 10.65 -7.97 4.22
N LEU A 35 9.38 -8.26 3.93
CA LEU A 35 8.30 -8.22 4.91
C LEU A 35 8.57 -9.14 6.10
N ARG A 36 9.10 -10.35 5.89
CA ARG A 36 9.47 -11.26 6.99
C ARG A 36 10.58 -10.67 7.87
N ARG A 37 11.55 -9.96 7.29
CA ARG A 37 12.61 -9.27 8.05
C ARG A 37 12.05 -8.10 8.87
N LEU A 38 11.08 -7.37 8.33
CA LEU A 38 10.36 -6.32 9.05
C LEU A 38 9.53 -6.90 10.20
N ARG A 39 8.76 -7.97 9.98
CA ARG A 39 8.04 -8.66 11.08
C ARG A 39 8.96 -9.10 12.21
N ALA A 40 10.11 -9.70 11.86
CA ALA A 40 11.12 -10.09 12.84
C ALA A 40 11.72 -8.90 13.60
N SER A 41 11.59 -7.69 13.05
CA SER A 41 12.01 -6.43 13.68
C SER A 41 10.89 -5.75 14.49
N GLY A 42 9.72 -6.37 14.64
CA GLY A 42 8.61 -5.85 15.44
C GLY A 42 7.53 -5.07 14.68
N TYR A 43 7.63 -4.97 13.35
CA TYR A 43 6.60 -4.29 12.55
C TYR A 43 5.39 -5.19 12.34
N GLN A 44 4.21 -4.59 12.43
CA GLN A 44 3.05 -5.15 11.76
C GLN A 44 3.21 -4.96 10.26
N THR A 45 2.76 -5.93 9.47
CA THR A 45 2.87 -5.84 8.02
C THR A 45 1.60 -6.30 7.33
N GLN A 46 1.19 -5.57 6.30
CA GLN A 46 0.10 -5.95 5.42
C GLN A 46 0.57 -5.86 3.98
N ILE A 47 0.04 -6.74 3.13
CA ILE A 47 0.24 -6.72 1.69
C ILE A 47 -1.11 -6.58 1.01
N THR A 48 -1.23 -5.69 0.04
CA THR A 48 -2.46 -5.48 -0.73
C THR A 48 -2.11 -4.96 -2.13
N SER A 49 -3.08 -4.95 -3.04
CA SER A 49 -2.89 -4.37 -4.37
C SER A 49 -3.25 -2.88 -4.36
N ALA A 50 -2.46 -2.07 -5.06
CA ALA A 50 -2.83 -0.70 -5.39
C ALA A 50 -4.00 -0.65 -6.39
N ARG A 51 -4.16 -1.69 -7.20
CA ARG A 51 -5.26 -1.78 -8.16
C ARG A 51 -6.59 -1.97 -7.43
N GLY A 52 -7.55 -1.11 -7.78
CA GLY A 52 -8.91 -1.19 -7.24
C GLY A 52 -9.13 -0.42 -5.93
N LEU A 53 -8.13 0.30 -5.42
CA LEU A 53 -8.29 1.15 -4.23
C LEU A 53 -9.23 2.34 -4.47
N GLY A 54 -9.37 2.83 -5.71
CA GLY A 54 -10.03 4.11 -5.96
C GLY A 54 -9.17 5.23 -5.36
N ASP A 55 -9.73 6.04 -4.45
CA ASP A 55 -8.92 6.97 -3.64
C ASP A 55 -8.12 6.17 -2.58
N PRO A 56 -6.79 6.08 -2.68
CA PRO A 56 -6.00 5.24 -1.80
C PRO A 56 -6.07 5.67 -0.34
N VAL A 57 -6.11 6.97 -0.06
CA VAL A 57 -6.08 7.45 1.33
C VAL A 57 -7.41 7.16 2.01
N VAL A 58 -8.52 7.43 1.32
CA VAL A 58 -9.87 7.10 1.82
C VAL A 58 -9.99 5.60 2.05
N PHE A 59 -9.62 4.79 1.07
CA PHE A 59 -9.75 3.34 1.16
C PHE A 59 -8.94 2.72 2.31
N LEU A 60 -7.74 3.26 2.55
CA LEU A 60 -6.84 2.75 3.59
C LEU A 60 -7.24 3.20 5.00
N THR A 61 -7.77 4.41 5.16
CA THR A 61 -7.89 5.06 6.50
C THR A 61 -9.31 5.46 6.90
N GLN A 62 -10.25 5.53 5.97
CA GLN A 62 -11.61 6.01 6.23
C GLN A 62 -12.68 4.96 5.95
N LEU A 63 -13.78 5.07 6.72
CA LEU A 63 -14.99 4.31 6.44
C LEU A 63 -15.54 4.78 5.10
N HIS A 64 -15.73 3.85 4.17
CA HIS A 64 -16.21 4.18 2.83
C HIS A 64 -17.27 3.18 2.37
N GLY A 65 -18.16 3.66 1.50
CA GLY A 65 -19.22 2.85 0.93
C GLY A 65 -18.75 2.14 -0.34
N ILE A 66 -18.87 0.81 -0.38
CA ILE A 66 -18.77 0.04 -1.62
C ILE A 66 -20.17 -0.28 -2.13
N ARG A 67 -20.28 -0.44 -3.45
CA ARG A 67 -21.49 -0.98 -4.10
C ARG A 67 -21.20 -2.40 -4.54
N PRO A 68 -21.76 -3.42 -3.86
CA PRO A 68 -21.64 -4.80 -4.31
C PRO A 68 -22.23 -4.98 -5.71
N PRO A 69 -21.76 -5.98 -6.48
CA PRO A 69 -22.34 -6.28 -7.78
C PRO A 69 -23.80 -6.73 -7.62
N HIS A 70 -24.73 -5.90 -8.08
CA HIS A 70 -26.17 -6.18 -7.96
C HIS A 70 -26.70 -7.20 -8.98
N LEU A 71 -25.89 -7.55 -9.99
CA LEU A 71 -26.16 -8.56 -11.03
C LEU A 71 -27.53 -8.42 -11.74
N GLY A 72 -28.13 -7.23 -11.74
CA GLY A 72 -29.48 -6.99 -12.27
C GLY A 72 -30.63 -7.55 -11.42
N HIS A 73 -30.35 -8.18 -10.28
CA HIS A 73 -31.37 -8.75 -9.39
C HIS A 73 -31.80 -7.81 -8.25
N GLN A 74 -30.99 -6.79 -7.95
CA GLN A 74 -31.32 -5.80 -6.93
C GLN A 74 -31.76 -4.47 -7.55
N ASN A 75 -32.69 -3.78 -6.87
CA ASN A 75 -33.21 -2.45 -7.21
C ASN A 75 -33.96 -2.29 -8.55
N VAL A 76 -34.75 -3.28 -8.96
CA VAL A 76 -35.81 -3.06 -9.96
C VAL A 76 -36.94 -2.24 -9.29
N GLY A 77 -37.01 -0.94 -9.56
CA GLY A 77 -38.17 -0.09 -9.25
C GLY A 77 -38.16 0.68 -7.92
N ARG A 78 -37.03 0.78 -7.19
CA ARG A 78 -36.92 1.64 -5.98
C ARG A 78 -35.62 2.44 -5.97
N ASN A 79 -35.76 3.77 -6.04
CA ASN A 79 -34.71 4.79 -6.08
C ASN A 79 -33.68 4.57 -7.20
N GLY A 80 -33.00 5.62 -7.67
CA GLY A 80 -32.18 5.56 -8.89
C GLY A 80 -31.24 4.34 -8.90
N ALA A 81 -30.98 3.78 -10.09
CA ALA A 81 -30.28 2.51 -10.33
C ALA A 81 -28.81 2.47 -9.82
N LEU A 82 -28.62 2.69 -8.53
CA LEU A 82 -27.34 2.94 -7.85
C LEU A 82 -26.99 1.81 -6.87
N GLY A 83 -27.85 0.80 -6.70
CA GLY A 83 -27.59 -0.35 -5.82
C GLY A 83 -27.61 -0.03 -4.31
N GLU A 84 -27.38 -1.06 -3.49
CA GLU A 84 -27.10 -0.90 -2.05
C GLU A 84 -25.68 -0.35 -1.83
N VAL A 85 -25.50 0.51 -0.81
CA VAL A 85 -24.18 0.97 -0.37
C VAL A 85 -23.84 0.30 0.95
N GLN A 86 -22.81 -0.54 0.95
CA GLN A 86 -22.31 -1.21 2.15
C GLN A 86 -21.08 -0.47 2.68
N GLN A 87 -21.10 -0.12 3.96
CA GLN A 87 -19.95 0.52 4.61
C GLN A 87 -18.87 -0.52 4.89
N VAL A 88 -17.64 -0.24 4.47
CA VAL A 88 -16.48 -1.13 4.63
C VAL A 88 -15.48 -0.49 5.58
N ILE A 89 -15.01 -1.30 6.53
CA ILE A 89 -13.99 -0.90 7.50
C ILE A 89 -12.68 -0.62 6.74
N PRO A 90 -12.00 0.52 7.03
CA PRO A 90 -10.73 0.84 6.39
C PRO A 90 -9.65 -0.20 6.66
N GLN A 91 -8.83 -0.49 5.64
CA GLN A 91 -7.88 -1.60 5.68
C GLN A 91 -6.81 -1.47 6.79
N LEU A 92 -6.37 -0.25 7.11
CA LEU A 92 -5.31 -0.03 8.10
C LEU A 92 -5.85 0.24 9.50
N ASN A 93 -7.13 0.58 9.64
CA ASN A 93 -7.62 1.16 10.89
C ASN A 93 -7.56 0.18 12.08
N GLU A 94 -7.87 -1.10 11.87
CA GLU A 94 -7.75 -2.12 12.91
C GLU A 94 -6.28 -2.35 13.30
N LEU A 95 -5.37 -2.27 12.34
CA LEU A 95 -3.93 -2.45 12.56
C LEU A 95 -3.32 -1.27 13.36
N LEU A 96 -3.85 -0.06 13.16
CA LEU A 96 -3.40 1.15 13.86
C LEU A 96 -3.84 1.22 15.33
N VAL A 97 -4.72 0.32 15.79
CA VAL A 97 -5.11 0.22 17.20
C VAL A 97 -3.92 -0.23 18.06
N GLU A 98 -3.04 -1.08 17.54
CA GLU A 98 -1.81 -1.43 18.22
C GLU A 98 -0.78 -0.30 18.09
N GLU A 99 -0.03 -0.01 19.16
CA GLU A 99 1.07 0.97 19.14
C GLU A 99 2.33 0.47 18.41
N LYS A 100 2.20 -0.48 17.48
CA LYS A 100 3.31 -1.02 16.69
C LYS A 100 3.44 -0.26 15.37
N PRO A 101 4.66 -0.09 14.84
CA PRO A 101 4.85 0.46 13.51
C PRO A 101 4.27 -0.50 12.47
N LEU A 102 3.58 0.06 11.48
CA LEU A 102 2.87 -0.67 10.42
C LEU A 102 3.58 -0.46 9.09
N VAL A 103 3.84 -1.54 8.37
CA VAL A 103 4.31 -1.52 6.98
C VAL A 103 3.22 -2.04 6.05
N LEU A 104 2.73 -1.17 5.18
CA LEU A 104 1.87 -1.56 4.06
C LEU A 104 2.72 -1.76 2.80
N TRP A 105 2.59 -2.93 2.19
CA TRP A 105 3.20 -3.25 0.91
C TRP A 105 2.15 -3.22 -0.20
N LEU A 106 2.23 -2.22 -1.07
CA LEU A 106 1.36 -2.04 -2.22
C LEU A 106 1.98 -2.70 -3.45
N LEU A 107 1.34 -3.78 -3.90
CA LEU A 107 1.60 -4.41 -5.19
C LEU A 107 1.02 -3.56 -6.32
N GLU A 108 1.57 -3.70 -7.52
CA GLU A 108 1.05 -3.09 -8.74
C GLU A 108 0.92 -1.54 -8.70
N GLY A 109 1.82 -0.86 -7.99
CA GLY A 109 1.78 0.59 -7.78
C GLY A 109 1.92 1.45 -9.04
N GLN A 110 2.32 0.87 -10.18
CA GLN A 110 2.36 1.56 -11.47
C GLN A 110 0.99 2.09 -11.95
N VAL A 111 -0.11 1.64 -11.35
CA VAL A 111 -1.46 2.14 -11.65
C VAL A 111 -1.78 3.48 -10.99
N LEU A 112 -0.99 3.89 -10.00
CA LEU A 112 -1.22 5.10 -9.22
C LEU A 112 -0.73 6.33 -9.99
N SER A 113 -1.57 7.36 -10.02
CA SER A 113 -1.24 8.69 -10.53
C SER A 113 -0.23 9.41 -9.63
N LYS A 114 0.47 10.42 -10.18
CA LYS A 114 1.38 11.27 -9.38
C LYS A 114 0.68 11.90 -8.18
N SER A 115 -0.58 12.33 -8.32
CA SER A 115 -1.38 12.88 -7.22
C SER A 115 -1.68 11.86 -6.13
N GLU A 116 -1.98 10.61 -6.48
CA GLU A 116 -2.22 9.54 -5.52
C GLU A 116 -0.93 9.17 -4.77
N LEU A 117 0.21 9.11 -5.48
CA LEU A 117 1.52 8.89 -4.84
C LEU A 117 1.87 10.02 -3.85
N LEU A 118 1.59 11.28 -4.20
CA LEU A 118 1.76 12.41 -3.29
C LEU A 118 0.83 12.31 -2.07
N ALA A 119 -0.42 11.90 -2.26
CA ALA A 119 -1.37 11.71 -1.18
C ALA A 119 -0.91 10.61 -0.19
N ILE A 120 -0.39 9.50 -0.73
CA ILE A 120 0.22 8.41 0.05
C ILE A 120 1.47 8.90 0.78
N HIS A 121 2.35 9.65 0.12
CA HIS A 121 3.52 10.24 0.77
C HIS A 121 3.13 11.13 1.96
N ASN A 122 2.13 12.01 1.76
CA ASN A 122 1.60 12.88 2.80
C ASN A 122 0.98 12.11 3.96
N LEU A 123 0.36 10.95 3.70
CA LEU A 123 -0.15 10.06 4.75
C LEU A 123 0.99 9.57 5.65
N CYS A 124 2.10 9.10 5.08
CA CYS A 124 3.29 8.67 5.85
C CYS A 124 3.93 9.79 6.67
N GLN A 125 3.85 11.05 6.20
CA GLN A 125 4.35 12.20 6.97
C GLN A 125 3.42 12.57 8.13
N LYS A 126 2.11 12.48 7.92
CA LYS A 126 1.10 12.78 8.95
C LYS A 126 1.06 11.73 10.06
N GLU A 127 1.23 10.46 9.71
CA GLU A 127 1.24 9.34 10.64
C GLU A 127 2.56 8.57 10.50
N PRO A 128 3.60 8.95 11.27
CA PRO A 128 4.94 8.37 11.17
C PRO A 128 5.01 6.86 11.47
N ARG A 129 3.99 6.31 12.14
CA ARG A 129 3.87 4.85 12.39
C ARG A 129 3.55 4.08 11.12
N ILE A 130 2.93 4.73 10.12
CA ILE A 130 2.60 4.12 8.82
C ILE A 130 3.78 4.29 7.88
N LYS A 131 4.35 3.16 7.49
CA LYS A 131 5.38 3.05 6.46
C LYS A 131 4.77 2.38 5.23
N ILE A 132 5.01 2.91 4.04
CA ILE A 132 4.42 2.37 2.81
C ILE A 132 5.51 2.05 1.80
N VAL A 133 5.48 0.83 1.27
CA VAL A 133 6.35 0.38 0.19
C VAL A 133 5.48 0.16 -1.05
N ILE A 134 5.84 0.78 -2.16
CA ILE A 134 5.05 0.74 -3.40
C ILE A 134 5.88 0.11 -4.51
N GLU A 135 5.38 -0.98 -5.09
CA GLU A 135 5.99 -1.60 -6.27
C GLU A 135 5.70 -0.80 -7.53
N MET A 136 6.71 -0.08 -8.01
CA MET A 136 6.57 0.80 -9.18
C MET A 136 6.98 0.13 -10.50
N GLY A 137 7.25 -1.19 -10.48
CA GLY A 137 7.59 -1.96 -11.67
C GLY A 137 8.74 -2.95 -11.45
N GLY A 138 9.26 -3.45 -12.57
CA GLY A 138 10.24 -4.53 -12.59
C GLY A 138 11.70 -4.07 -12.68
N ALA A 139 12.60 -4.81 -12.03
CA ALA A 139 14.04 -4.72 -12.25
C ALA A 139 14.73 -6.09 -12.08
N ARG A 140 15.86 -6.33 -12.76
CA ARG A 140 16.64 -7.58 -12.62
C ARG A 140 17.19 -7.84 -11.21
N SER A 141 17.22 -6.80 -10.38
CA SER A 141 17.65 -6.85 -9.00
C SER A 141 16.78 -5.88 -8.20
N ILE A 142 16.53 -6.21 -6.94
CA ILE A 142 15.79 -5.32 -6.03
C ILE A 142 16.50 -3.97 -5.95
N LYS A 143 15.78 -2.89 -6.27
CA LYS A 143 16.20 -1.51 -6.10
C LYS A 143 15.08 -0.74 -5.44
N TRP A 144 15.39 0.16 -4.52
CA TRP A 144 14.42 1.07 -3.94
C TRP A 144 15.01 2.47 -3.86
N GLN A 145 14.12 3.45 -3.78
CA GLN A 145 14.44 4.86 -3.57
C GLN A 145 13.28 5.51 -2.80
N PRO A 146 13.50 6.68 -2.17
CA PRO A 146 12.43 7.45 -1.56
C PRO A 146 11.31 7.74 -2.56
N LEU A 147 10.05 7.64 -2.14
CA LEU A 147 8.91 7.89 -3.05
C LEU A 147 8.96 9.31 -3.64
N ASN A 148 9.36 10.31 -2.85
CA ASN A 148 9.47 11.69 -3.32
C ASN A 148 10.51 11.84 -4.46
N GLU A 149 11.64 11.13 -4.37
CA GLU A 149 12.63 11.11 -5.47
C GLU A 149 12.10 10.41 -6.72
N PHE A 150 11.29 9.35 -6.55
CA PHE A 150 10.63 8.67 -7.66
C PHE A 150 9.68 9.62 -8.41
N ILE A 151 8.84 10.38 -7.68
CA ILE A 151 7.85 11.30 -8.26
C ILE A 151 8.53 12.43 -9.07
N ASN A 152 9.68 12.93 -8.58
CA ASN A 152 10.39 14.07 -9.17
C ASN A 152 11.34 13.70 -10.33
N LYS A 153 11.49 12.42 -10.68
CA LYS A 153 12.36 11.97 -11.78
C LYS A 153 11.77 12.13 -13.18
N ASP A 154 10.47 12.45 -13.27
CA ASP A 154 9.70 12.61 -14.51
C ASP A 154 9.19 14.04 -14.71
#